data_AF-A0A812GRE6-F1
#
_entry.id   AF-A0A812GRE6-F1
#
_cell.length_a   1.000
_cell.length_b   1.000
_cell.length_c   1.000
_cell.angle_alpha   90.00
_cell.angle_beta   90.00
_cell.angle_gamma   90.00
#
_symmetry.space_group_name_H-M   'P 1'
#
loop_
_entity.id
_entity.type
_entity.pdbx_description
1 polymer ?
#
loop_
_entity_poly.entity_id
_entity_poly.type
_entity_poly.pdbx_seq_one_letter_code
_entity_poly.pdbx_strand_id
1 'polypeptide(L)'
;MMPEWSETPASVKSCCHCTGALMSPAACDLQPDRLPLSLELLSTEGLFGRALEVAGGSLRRAPAAKASVRAMAGSAVTTQGDLHVLLVRHGESLNNPLMAKIFGPVADEDPVSQRRRDAEARWLAERFSDPALTDRGIQEAEEVANTLAPMLRRLAGSQLIKIFVSPFMRTLQTAQPLAQALGSSCSVEVRPDLFEVGGVYVERLGRRDGPGECLTAEEIEQHFPTYRTTKLPKDGAGWYRGSWECDKAARQRAAEIAKWLRSAELRKDCADVAGAYVVLVIHGHLIDMLLKALLGIADDGSSDRPHTNVFTERPVVFFTPNAATAHISIRRNGGVAIHHIGYLPQRQERRVIRPPSVPQLDLDQVQQHIEEDEQEQEEEVEQETQDCHASGPAYAGDREHHMSRELGPGTEMPMDLGTPRLDPAEEDDLRRIFDACDREGDGTMNKWELIRLCQERPAVADFFGIPQQEGGPRDIVETRFRSLEATADNKVNWDEFLDWYVYELQLIEARAQA
;
A
#
# COMPACT_ATOMS: atom_id res chain seq x y z
N MET A 1 29.64 -49.19 -10.22
CA MET A 1 28.79 -49.47 -11.39
C MET A 1 28.11 -48.18 -11.81
N MET A 2 28.77 -47.45 -12.70
CA MET A 2 28.25 -46.32 -13.48
C MET A 2 28.79 -46.53 -14.90
N PRO A 3 28.05 -46.17 -15.97
CA PRO A 3 28.66 -46.05 -17.28
C PRO A 3 28.79 -44.57 -17.67
N GLU A 4 30.04 -44.19 -17.89
CA GLU A 4 30.47 -43.11 -18.79
C GLU A 4 30.03 -43.42 -20.22
N TRP A 5 29.59 -42.41 -20.98
CA TRP A 5 29.62 -42.45 -22.44
C TRP A 5 30.14 -41.13 -23.01
N SER A 6 31.00 -41.31 -24.00
CA SER A 6 32.02 -40.42 -24.55
C SER A 6 31.57 -39.59 -25.75
N GLU A 7 32.25 -38.47 -25.94
CA GLU A 7 32.26 -37.59 -27.13
C GLU A 7 32.84 -38.29 -28.38
N THR A 8 32.37 -38.01 -29.61
CA THR A 8 32.91 -37.07 -30.64
C THR A 8 32.50 -37.60 -32.07
N PRO A 9 32.90 -37.02 -33.23
CA PRO A 9 32.30 -35.85 -33.90
C PRO A 9 31.98 -36.11 -35.40
N ALA A 10 31.28 -35.18 -36.09
CA ALA A 10 31.27 -35.16 -37.56
C ALA A 10 31.11 -33.75 -38.12
N SER A 11 32.17 -33.32 -38.83
CA SER A 11 32.26 -32.14 -39.68
C SER A 11 31.60 -32.37 -41.05
N VAL A 12 30.91 -31.38 -41.61
CA VAL A 12 30.77 -31.21 -43.07
C VAL A 12 30.94 -29.73 -43.44
N LYS A 13 31.64 -29.56 -44.57
CA LYS A 13 32.27 -28.37 -45.15
C LYS A 13 31.28 -27.40 -45.83
N SER A 14 31.57 -26.10 -45.65
CA SER A 14 31.79 -25.06 -46.68
C SER A 14 31.12 -25.20 -48.06
N CYS A 15 30.36 -24.16 -48.45
CA CYS A 15 30.50 -23.55 -49.76
C CYS A 15 30.17 -22.05 -49.74
N CYS A 16 30.73 -21.33 -50.70
CA CYS A 16 31.16 -19.94 -50.67
C CYS A 16 30.18 -18.90 -51.21
N HIS A 17 30.37 -17.66 -50.70
CA HIS A 17 30.39 -16.35 -51.39
C HIS A 17 29.14 -15.85 -52.15
N CYS A 18 28.63 -14.69 -51.74
CA CYS A 18 28.65 -13.46 -52.56
C CYS A 18 28.25 -12.20 -51.76
N THR A 19 29.16 -11.22 -51.74
CA THR A 19 28.97 -9.76 -51.93
C THR A 19 27.90 -8.98 -51.16
N GLY A 20 28.37 -8.26 -50.12
CA GLY A 20 28.27 -6.80 -49.91
C GLY A 20 27.01 -6.02 -50.28
N ALA A 21 26.42 -5.37 -49.27
CA ALA A 21 25.98 -3.97 -49.33
C ALA A 21 25.72 -3.43 -47.90
N LEU A 22 26.43 -2.35 -47.56
CA LEU A 22 26.12 -1.45 -46.44
C LEU A 22 24.78 -0.76 -46.72
N MET A 23 23.84 -0.78 -45.77
CA MET A 23 22.76 0.22 -45.71
C MET A 23 22.46 0.64 -44.28
N SER A 24 22.60 1.95 -44.07
CA SER A 24 22.16 2.72 -42.90
C SER A 24 20.64 2.66 -42.68
N PRO A 25 20.17 2.96 -41.45
CA PRO A 25 18.75 2.92 -41.10
C PRO A 25 18.00 4.14 -41.67
N ALA A 26 16.88 3.86 -42.35
CA ALA A 26 15.98 4.88 -42.88
C ALA A 26 15.15 5.51 -41.76
N ALA A 27 15.27 6.83 -41.65
CA ALA A 27 14.31 7.70 -40.98
C ALA A 27 13.03 7.81 -41.85
N CYS A 28 11.85 7.62 -41.26
CA CYS A 28 10.58 7.95 -41.88
C CYS A 28 10.07 9.26 -41.30
N ASP A 29 10.36 10.35 -42.02
CA ASP A 29 9.55 11.56 -42.04
C ASP A 29 8.40 11.35 -43.02
N LEU A 30 7.16 11.48 -42.55
CA LEU A 30 6.00 11.72 -43.42
C LEU A 30 5.23 12.92 -42.89
N GLN A 31 5.30 14.01 -43.66
CA GLN A 31 4.44 15.17 -43.55
C GLN A 31 3.00 14.86 -43.99
N PRO A 32 2.00 15.63 -43.53
CA PRO A 32 0.59 15.39 -43.81
C PRO A 32 0.13 16.14 -45.06
N ASP A 33 -0.53 15.43 -45.98
CA ASP A 33 -1.25 16.05 -47.08
C ASP A 33 -2.77 16.02 -46.87
N ARG A 34 -3.35 17.15 -47.27
CA ARG A 34 -4.74 17.59 -47.15
C ARG A 34 -5.67 16.83 -48.11
N LEU A 35 -6.97 16.82 -47.77
CA LEU A 35 -8.18 17.14 -48.58
C LEU A 35 -9.43 16.41 -47.97
N PRO A 36 -10.68 16.75 -48.32
CA PRO A 36 -11.40 17.90 -47.79
C PRO A 36 -12.81 17.57 -47.21
N LEU A 37 -13.36 18.59 -46.55
CA LEU A 37 -14.74 18.84 -46.10
C LEU A 37 -15.91 18.08 -46.75
N SER A 38 -16.79 17.56 -45.90
CA SER A 38 -18.25 17.74 -46.00
C SER A 38 -18.90 17.71 -44.61
N LEU A 39 -19.22 18.90 -44.10
CA LEU A 39 -20.05 19.14 -42.92
C LEU A 39 -21.51 19.19 -43.36
N GLU A 40 -22.34 18.25 -42.90
CA GLU A 40 -23.80 18.45 -42.88
C GLU A 40 -24.22 18.87 -41.47
N LEU A 41 -24.62 20.13 -41.38
CA LEU A 41 -25.32 20.73 -40.25
C LEU A 41 -26.79 20.30 -40.28
N LEU A 42 -27.22 19.52 -39.29
CA LEU A 42 -28.65 19.34 -39.00
C LEU A 42 -29.06 20.30 -37.87
N SER A 43 -29.80 21.32 -38.30
CA SER A 43 -30.53 22.27 -37.47
C SER A 43 -31.60 21.56 -36.63
N THR A 44 -31.66 21.86 -35.33
CA THR A 44 -32.82 21.57 -34.48
C THR A 44 -33.48 22.88 -34.07
N GLU A 45 -34.57 23.22 -34.74
CA GLU A 45 -35.56 24.18 -34.25
C GLU A 45 -36.96 23.54 -34.37
N GLY A 46 -37.77 23.75 -33.33
CA GLY A 46 -39.23 23.71 -33.46
C GLY A 46 -39.91 22.59 -32.70
N LEU A 47 -40.51 22.96 -31.55
CA LEU A 47 -41.89 22.68 -31.12
C LEU A 47 -41.93 22.38 -29.62
N PHE A 48 -42.33 23.36 -28.82
CA PHE A 48 -43.47 23.21 -27.88
C PHE A 48 -43.80 24.58 -27.29
N GLY A 49 -44.92 25.14 -27.73
CA GLY A 49 -45.50 26.36 -27.19
C GLY A 49 -47.02 26.22 -27.12
N ARG A 50 -47.54 26.46 -25.91
CA ARG A 50 -48.94 26.78 -25.52
C ARG A 50 -49.99 25.67 -25.53
N ALA A 51 -50.58 25.42 -24.35
CA ALA A 51 -51.91 25.93 -24.04
C ALA A 51 -52.16 25.93 -22.52
N LEU A 52 -52.60 27.08 -22.02
CA LEU A 52 -53.08 27.35 -20.67
C LEU A 52 -54.52 27.82 -20.88
N GLU A 53 -55.51 27.08 -20.39
CA GLU A 53 -56.88 27.60 -20.29
C GLU A 53 -57.64 26.92 -19.14
N VAL A 54 -58.49 27.73 -18.52
CA VAL A 54 -59.10 27.58 -17.21
C VAL A 54 -60.59 27.30 -17.37
N ALA A 55 -61.11 26.30 -16.64
CA ALA A 55 -62.49 26.21 -16.13
C ALA A 55 -62.49 25.06 -15.10
N GLY A 56 -62.91 25.19 -13.84
CA GLY A 56 -64.16 25.78 -13.36
C GLY A 56 -65.13 24.64 -13.00
N GLY A 57 -65.01 24.05 -11.81
CA GLY A 57 -65.87 22.93 -11.39
C GLY A 57 -65.78 22.62 -9.89
N SER A 58 -66.91 22.68 -9.21
CA SER A 58 -67.08 22.80 -7.76
C SER A 58 -67.31 21.45 -7.03
N LEU A 59 -66.72 21.36 -5.82
CA LEU A 59 -67.14 20.65 -4.59
C LEU A 59 -67.60 19.17 -4.66
N ARG A 60 -66.89 18.32 -3.90
CA ARG A 60 -67.44 17.61 -2.70
C ARG A 60 -66.34 16.96 -1.84
N ARG A 61 -66.47 17.12 -0.52
CA ARG A 61 -65.62 16.62 0.57
C ARG A 61 -65.78 15.11 0.80
N ALA A 62 -64.68 14.45 1.19
CA ALA A 62 -64.66 13.25 2.04
C ALA A 62 -63.32 13.19 2.83
N PRO A 63 -63.26 12.53 4.00
CA PRO A 63 -62.54 13.04 5.17
C PRO A 63 -61.10 12.54 5.35
N ALA A 64 -60.36 13.31 6.16
CA ALA A 64 -58.97 13.11 6.55
C ALA A 64 -58.70 11.74 7.19
N ALA A 65 -57.84 10.95 6.54
CA ALA A 65 -57.17 9.81 7.17
C ALA A 65 -55.86 10.30 7.80
N LYS A 66 -55.70 10.02 9.10
CA LYS A 66 -54.49 10.29 9.89
C LYS A 66 -53.30 9.56 9.26
N ALA A 67 -52.35 10.31 8.72
CA ALA A 67 -51.06 9.78 8.32
C ALA A 67 -50.27 9.41 9.58
N SER A 68 -50.15 8.10 9.81
CA SER A 68 -49.21 7.52 10.77
C SER A 68 -47.78 7.86 10.31
N VAL A 69 -47.00 8.46 11.21
CA VAL A 69 -45.55 8.64 11.05
C VAL A 69 -44.92 7.24 11.06
N ARG A 70 -44.77 6.65 9.87
CA ARG A 70 -44.01 5.43 9.68
C ARG A 70 -42.55 5.83 9.47
N ALA A 71 -41.70 5.35 10.38
CA ALA A 71 -40.26 5.56 10.39
C ALA A 71 -39.63 5.44 8.99
N MET A 72 -38.82 6.44 8.63
CA MET A 72 -37.89 6.41 7.49
C MET A 72 -36.81 5.35 7.77
N ALA A 73 -37.13 4.08 7.53
CA ALA A 73 -36.17 3.00 7.48
C ALA A 73 -35.95 2.62 6.01
N GLY A 74 -34.71 2.81 5.54
CA GLY A 74 -34.13 2.10 4.40
C GLY A 74 -34.64 2.47 3.01
N SER A 75 -33.99 3.45 2.38
CA SER A 75 -33.93 3.50 0.90
C SER A 75 -32.93 2.45 0.39
N ALA A 76 -33.21 1.17 0.63
CA ALA A 76 -32.57 0.09 -0.09
C ALA A 76 -33.28 -0.04 -1.45
N VAL A 77 -32.90 0.81 -2.41
CA VAL A 77 -33.24 0.57 -3.81
C VAL A 77 -32.41 -0.64 -4.23
N THR A 78 -32.94 -1.84 -4.04
CA THR A 78 -32.38 -3.04 -4.66
C THR A 78 -32.70 -2.95 -6.16
N THR A 79 -31.77 -2.37 -6.92
CA THR A 79 -31.83 -2.31 -8.38
C THR A 79 -31.62 -3.71 -8.96
N GLN A 80 -32.75 -4.35 -9.26
CA GLN A 80 -32.79 -5.68 -9.85
C GLN A 80 -31.95 -5.71 -11.15
N GLY A 81 -30.82 -6.41 -11.13
CA GLY A 81 -29.97 -6.65 -12.32
C GLY A 81 -28.70 -5.81 -12.43
N ASP A 82 -28.32 -5.06 -11.39
CA ASP A 82 -27.00 -4.43 -11.32
C ASP A 82 -25.88 -5.48 -11.15
N LEU A 83 -24.70 -5.16 -11.70
CA LEU A 83 -23.46 -5.89 -11.42
C LEU A 83 -22.70 -5.16 -10.33
N HIS A 84 -22.49 -5.80 -9.19
CA HIS A 84 -21.65 -5.29 -8.11
C HIS A 84 -20.22 -5.78 -8.29
N VAL A 85 -19.28 -4.85 -8.35
CA VAL A 85 -17.86 -5.13 -8.49
C VAL A 85 -17.16 -4.68 -7.21
N LEU A 86 -16.47 -5.60 -6.55
CA LEU A 86 -15.57 -5.31 -5.45
C LEU A 86 -14.14 -5.28 -6.02
N LEU A 87 -13.51 -4.11 -5.99
CA LEU A 87 -12.08 -3.99 -6.29
C LEU A 87 -11.32 -4.18 -4.98
N VAL A 88 -10.22 -4.91 -5.02
CA VAL A 88 -9.32 -5.15 -3.89
C VAL A 88 -7.91 -4.89 -4.37
N ARG A 89 -7.21 -3.91 -3.79
CA ARG A 89 -5.77 -3.77 -4.00
C ARG A 89 -5.07 -4.88 -3.22
N HIS A 90 -4.01 -5.46 -3.78
CA HIS A 90 -3.16 -6.41 -3.05
C HIS A 90 -2.68 -5.85 -1.68
N GLY A 91 -2.40 -6.74 -0.73
CA GLY A 91 -1.75 -6.39 0.54
C GLY A 91 -0.31 -5.91 0.33
N GLU A 92 0.36 -5.45 1.37
CA GLU A 92 1.74 -4.98 1.28
C GLU A 92 2.68 -6.03 0.66
N SER A 93 3.33 -5.67 -0.45
CA SER A 93 4.36 -6.48 -1.10
C SER A 93 5.75 -6.02 -0.72
N LEU A 94 6.77 -6.87 -0.93
CA LEU A 94 8.18 -6.53 -0.68
C LEU A 94 8.62 -5.21 -1.36
N ASN A 95 8.01 -4.88 -2.49
CA ASN A 95 8.30 -3.65 -3.22
C ASN A 95 7.66 -2.39 -2.61
N ASN A 96 6.59 -2.50 -1.82
CA ASN A 96 5.90 -1.34 -1.25
C ASN A 96 6.73 -0.58 -0.20
N PRO A 97 7.27 -1.22 0.86
CA PRO A 97 8.13 -0.53 1.81
C PRO A 97 9.45 -0.12 1.17
N LEU A 98 9.97 -0.89 0.21
CA LEU A 98 11.15 -0.53 -0.57
C LEU A 98 10.92 0.77 -1.36
N MET A 99 9.79 0.90 -2.05
CA MET A 99 9.42 2.12 -2.77
C MET A 99 9.33 3.31 -1.82
N ALA A 100 8.69 3.15 -0.67
CA ALA A 100 8.60 4.20 0.35
C ALA A 100 9.98 4.61 0.87
N LYS A 101 10.87 3.63 1.15
CA LYS A 101 12.24 3.85 1.61
C LYS A 101 13.10 4.59 0.56
N ILE A 102 12.95 4.26 -0.71
CA ILE A 102 13.76 4.82 -1.79
C ILE A 102 13.25 6.19 -2.23
N PHE A 103 11.93 6.34 -2.41
CA PHE A 103 11.35 7.55 -2.99
C PHE A 103 10.74 8.50 -1.96
N GLY A 104 10.46 8.06 -0.73
CA GLY A 104 9.94 8.92 0.34
C GLY A 104 10.83 10.13 0.62
N PRO A 105 12.15 9.96 0.81
CA PRO A 105 13.07 11.08 1.05
C PRO A 105 13.26 12.04 -0.13
N VAL A 106 12.73 11.71 -1.32
CA VAL A 106 12.84 12.49 -2.57
C VAL A 106 11.46 12.66 -3.23
N ALA A 107 10.39 12.64 -2.43
CA ALA A 107 9.02 12.72 -2.92
C ALA A 107 8.71 14.11 -3.51
N ASP A 108 9.20 15.16 -2.87
CA ASP A 108 8.98 16.56 -3.25
C ASP A 108 10.09 17.10 -4.18
N GLU A 109 11.07 16.27 -4.55
CA GLU A 109 12.14 16.71 -5.43
C GLU A 109 11.72 16.77 -6.90
N ASP A 110 12.31 17.72 -7.63
CA ASP A 110 12.17 17.78 -9.08
C ASP A 110 12.58 16.42 -9.68
N PRO A 111 11.74 15.82 -10.55
CA PRO A 111 12.08 14.58 -11.22
C PRO A 111 13.40 14.58 -12.01
N VAL A 112 13.91 15.75 -12.40
CA VAL A 112 15.22 15.91 -13.05
C VAL A 112 16.38 16.16 -12.07
N SER A 113 16.14 16.14 -10.76
CA SER A 113 17.19 16.24 -9.76
C SER A 113 18.13 15.02 -9.79
N GLN A 114 19.37 15.21 -9.32
CA GLN A 114 20.32 14.11 -9.21
C GLN A 114 19.87 13.07 -8.19
N ARG A 115 19.38 13.49 -7.02
CA ARG A 115 18.90 12.56 -5.99
C ARG A 115 17.71 11.73 -6.46
N ARG A 116 16.80 12.29 -7.26
CA ARG A 116 15.73 11.51 -7.89
C ARG A 116 16.28 10.47 -8.87
N ARG A 117 17.27 10.83 -9.70
CA ARG A 117 17.92 9.86 -10.60
C ARG A 117 18.61 8.74 -9.82
N ASP A 118 19.28 9.07 -8.73
CA ASP A 118 19.95 8.08 -7.87
C ASP A 118 18.93 7.14 -7.21
N ALA A 119 17.80 7.67 -6.75
CA ALA A 119 16.68 6.89 -6.24
C ALA A 119 16.07 5.95 -7.31
N GLU A 120 15.89 6.42 -8.55
CA GLU A 120 15.44 5.58 -9.67
C GLU A 120 16.44 4.45 -9.99
N ALA A 121 17.74 4.76 -10.03
CA ALA A 121 18.77 3.74 -10.25
C ALA A 121 18.76 2.68 -9.14
N ARG A 122 18.64 3.13 -7.88
CA ARG A 122 18.54 2.24 -6.72
C ARG A 122 17.27 1.39 -6.76
N TRP A 123 16.13 1.97 -7.13
CA TRP A 123 14.87 1.24 -7.30
C TRP A 123 15.00 0.12 -8.33
N LEU A 124 15.61 0.40 -9.48
CA LEU A 124 15.81 -0.58 -10.53
C LEU A 124 16.75 -1.72 -10.13
N ALA A 125 17.73 -1.44 -9.27
CA ALA A 125 18.68 -2.43 -8.78
C ALA A 125 18.11 -3.31 -7.64
N GLU A 126 17.31 -2.74 -6.73
CA GLU A 126 16.86 -3.43 -5.50
C GLU A 126 15.48 -4.09 -5.63
N ARG A 127 14.62 -3.64 -6.55
CA ARG A 127 13.24 -4.14 -6.61
C ARG A 127 13.14 -5.57 -7.14
N PHE A 128 12.05 -6.23 -6.77
CA PHE A 128 11.66 -7.51 -7.36
C PHE A 128 10.77 -7.29 -8.59
N SER A 129 10.87 -8.17 -9.59
CA SER A 129 10.02 -8.15 -10.79
C SER A 129 8.58 -8.57 -10.49
N ASP A 130 8.42 -9.64 -9.72
CA ASP A 130 7.13 -10.17 -9.29
C ASP A 130 7.14 -10.39 -7.75
N PRO A 131 7.12 -9.30 -6.95
CA PRO A 131 7.25 -9.39 -5.50
C PRO A 131 6.10 -10.18 -4.87
N ALA A 132 6.45 -11.01 -3.88
CA ALA A 132 5.52 -11.59 -2.92
C ALA A 132 5.02 -10.54 -1.90
N LEU A 133 4.00 -10.92 -1.14
CA LEU A 133 3.56 -10.20 0.06
C LEU A 133 4.63 -10.23 1.16
N THR A 134 4.65 -9.20 2.00
CA THR A 134 5.34 -9.20 3.31
C THR A 134 4.47 -9.95 4.33
N ASP A 135 5.00 -10.21 5.52
CA ASP A 135 4.20 -10.78 6.63
C ASP A 135 3.00 -9.90 6.98
N ARG A 136 3.20 -8.58 6.98
CA ARG A 136 2.11 -7.60 7.10
C ARG A 136 1.11 -7.73 5.95
N GLY A 137 1.57 -7.88 4.71
CA GLY A 137 0.70 -8.07 3.56
C GLY A 137 -0.14 -9.35 3.63
N ILE A 138 0.40 -10.42 4.22
CA ILE A 138 -0.33 -11.67 4.47
C ILE A 138 -1.45 -11.42 5.50
N GLN A 139 -1.15 -10.73 6.61
CA GLN A 139 -2.17 -10.34 7.60
C GLN A 139 -3.26 -9.46 6.97
N GLU A 140 -2.87 -8.47 6.17
CA GLU A 140 -3.81 -7.62 5.43
C GLU A 140 -4.71 -8.43 4.48
N ALA A 141 -4.20 -9.48 3.85
CA ALA A 141 -4.99 -10.38 3.00
C ALA A 141 -5.99 -11.23 3.80
N GLU A 142 -5.60 -11.71 4.98
CA GLU A 142 -6.49 -12.41 5.90
C GLU A 142 -7.61 -11.50 6.41
N GLU A 143 -7.31 -10.25 6.74
CA GLU A 143 -8.31 -9.24 7.13
C GLU A 143 -9.33 -8.97 6.02
N VAL A 144 -8.85 -8.82 4.77
CA VAL A 144 -9.73 -8.70 3.60
C VAL A 144 -10.67 -9.90 3.51
N ALA A 145 -10.16 -11.12 3.69
CA ALA A 145 -10.96 -12.34 3.66
C ALA A 145 -11.98 -12.39 4.80
N ASN A 146 -11.56 -12.10 6.03
CA ASN A 146 -12.40 -12.08 7.22
C ASN A 146 -13.55 -11.07 7.10
N THR A 147 -13.30 -9.95 6.41
CA THR A 147 -14.32 -8.92 6.19
C THR A 147 -15.26 -9.28 5.02
N LEU A 148 -14.69 -9.66 3.88
CA LEU A 148 -15.46 -9.82 2.64
C LEU A 148 -16.19 -11.17 2.57
N ALA A 149 -15.63 -12.25 3.10
CA ALA A 149 -16.24 -13.58 2.95
C ALA A 149 -17.63 -13.68 3.61
N PRO A 150 -17.86 -13.22 4.86
CA PRO A 150 -19.19 -13.24 5.47
C PRO A 150 -20.20 -12.38 4.70
N MET A 151 -19.77 -11.19 4.27
CA MET A 151 -20.58 -10.27 3.48
C MET A 151 -20.99 -10.92 2.15
N LEU A 152 -20.04 -11.48 1.41
CA LEU A 152 -20.28 -12.11 0.11
C LEU A 152 -21.17 -13.34 0.23
N ARG A 153 -20.98 -14.21 1.23
CA ARG A 153 -21.89 -15.36 1.46
C ARG A 153 -23.32 -14.89 1.71
N ARG A 154 -23.50 -13.83 2.51
CA ARG A 154 -24.83 -13.28 2.80
C ARG A 154 -25.48 -12.68 1.56
N LEU A 155 -24.72 -11.96 0.74
CA LEU A 155 -25.25 -11.22 -0.43
C LEU A 155 -25.46 -12.13 -1.65
N ALA A 156 -24.54 -13.06 -1.90
CA ALA A 156 -24.65 -14.02 -3.01
C ALA A 156 -25.63 -15.15 -2.70
N GLY A 157 -25.90 -15.46 -1.43
CA GLY A 157 -26.73 -16.58 -1.04
C GLY A 157 -26.15 -17.90 -1.54
N SER A 158 -26.88 -18.61 -2.41
CA SER A 158 -26.42 -19.86 -3.04
C SER A 158 -25.68 -19.65 -4.37
N GLN A 159 -25.45 -18.40 -4.79
CA GLN A 159 -24.81 -18.10 -6.07
C GLN A 159 -23.29 -18.24 -5.97
N LEU A 160 -22.69 -18.64 -7.09
CA LEU A 160 -21.25 -18.75 -7.22
C LEU A 160 -20.62 -17.35 -7.34
N ILE A 161 -19.73 -17.01 -6.40
CA ILE A 161 -18.97 -15.76 -6.41
C ILE A 161 -17.80 -15.87 -7.38
N LYS A 162 -17.66 -14.92 -8.29
CA LYS A 162 -16.54 -14.88 -9.24
C LYS A 162 -15.42 -13.99 -8.70
N ILE A 163 -14.22 -14.56 -8.58
CA ILE A 163 -13.00 -13.83 -8.25
C ILE A 163 -12.11 -13.81 -9.48
N PHE A 164 -11.79 -12.62 -9.96
CA PHE A 164 -10.81 -12.39 -11.01
C PHE A 164 -9.54 -11.82 -10.37
N VAL A 165 -8.40 -12.42 -10.65
CA VAL A 165 -7.15 -12.05 -9.99
C VAL A 165 -6.08 -11.76 -11.03
N SER A 166 -5.27 -10.74 -10.76
CA SER A 166 -4.06 -10.50 -11.54
C SER A 166 -3.06 -11.65 -11.37
N PRO A 167 -2.27 -11.97 -12.40
CA PRO A 167 -1.28 -13.05 -12.35
C PRO A 167 -0.01 -12.71 -11.55
N PHE A 168 0.17 -11.47 -11.07
CA PHE A 168 1.24 -11.14 -10.13
C PHE A 168 1.13 -11.94 -8.82
N MET A 169 2.27 -12.38 -8.28
CA MET A 169 2.37 -13.17 -7.05
C MET A 169 1.62 -12.53 -5.88
N ARG A 170 1.86 -11.25 -5.59
CA ARG A 170 1.17 -10.52 -4.52
C ARG A 170 -0.36 -10.49 -4.64
N THR A 171 -0.91 -10.45 -5.86
CA THR A 171 -2.38 -10.48 -6.06
C THR A 171 -2.93 -11.89 -5.88
N LEU A 172 -2.20 -12.92 -6.31
CA LEU A 172 -2.55 -14.33 -6.09
C LEU A 172 -2.57 -14.64 -4.59
N GLN A 173 -1.52 -14.25 -3.86
CA GLN A 173 -1.44 -14.41 -2.40
C GLN A 173 -2.53 -13.62 -1.66
N THR A 174 -2.85 -12.40 -2.11
CA THR A 174 -3.93 -11.61 -1.47
C THR A 174 -5.30 -12.27 -1.64
N ALA A 175 -5.57 -12.87 -2.79
CA ALA A 175 -6.85 -13.52 -3.06
C ALA A 175 -7.02 -14.86 -2.34
N GLN A 176 -5.92 -15.50 -1.91
CA GLN A 176 -5.91 -16.88 -1.44
C GLN A 176 -6.74 -17.07 -0.16
N PRO A 177 -6.59 -16.27 0.92
CA PRO A 177 -7.42 -16.43 2.12
C PRO A 177 -8.91 -16.27 1.83
N LEU A 178 -9.29 -15.33 0.94
CA LEU A 178 -10.68 -15.10 0.56
C LEU A 178 -11.25 -16.31 -0.21
N ALA A 179 -10.50 -16.85 -1.17
CA ALA A 179 -10.90 -18.03 -1.93
C ALA A 179 -11.05 -19.26 -1.02
N GLN A 180 -10.12 -19.46 -0.08
CA GLN A 180 -10.19 -20.54 0.91
C GLN A 180 -11.41 -20.39 1.82
N ALA A 181 -11.67 -19.18 2.33
CA ALA A 181 -12.85 -18.91 3.15
C ALA A 181 -14.13 -19.22 2.36
N LEU A 182 -14.28 -18.74 1.13
CA LEU A 182 -15.48 -18.98 0.34
C LEU A 182 -15.63 -20.44 -0.12
N GLY A 183 -14.53 -21.19 -0.23
CA GLY A 183 -14.52 -22.60 -0.61
C GLY A 183 -15.24 -22.82 -1.95
N SER A 184 -16.12 -23.83 -2.00
CA SER A 184 -16.91 -24.18 -3.19
C SER A 184 -17.95 -23.11 -3.59
N SER A 185 -18.16 -22.07 -2.77
CA SER A 185 -19.05 -20.95 -3.11
C SER A 185 -18.39 -19.93 -4.03
N CYS A 186 -17.12 -20.12 -4.42
CA CYS A 186 -16.44 -19.23 -5.35
C CYS A 186 -15.73 -19.98 -6.49
N SER A 187 -15.37 -19.23 -7.53
CA SER A 187 -14.40 -19.65 -8.53
C SER A 187 -13.39 -18.56 -8.78
N VAL A 188 -12.10 -18.92 -8.87
CA VAL A 188 -11.01 -17.98 -9.14
C VAL A 188 -10.51 -18.15 -10.58
N GLU A 189 -10.45 -17.07 -11.33
CA GLU A 189 -9.89 -17.01 -12.69
C GLU A 189 -8.75 -15.98 -12.74
N VAL A 190 -7.58 -16.43 -13.19
CA VAL A 190 -6.40 -15.58 -13.36
C VAL A 190 -6.45 -14.93 -14.73
N ARG A 191 -6.38 -13.60 -14.76
CA ARG A 191 -6.61 -12.81 -15.97
C ARG A 191 -5.38 -12.01 -16.37
N PRO A 192 -4.80 -12.24 -17.57
CA PRO A 192 -3.54 -11.64 -17.98
C PRO A 192 -3.63 -10.14 -18.23
N ASP A 193 -4.83 -9.56 -18.32
CA ASP A 193 -5.07 -8.13 -18.56
C ASP A 193 -5.21 -7.31 -17.26
N LEU A 194 -5.27 -7.95 -16.08
CA LEU A 194 -5.47 -7.26 -14.79
C LEU A 194 -4.17 -6.79 -14.11
N PHE A 195 -3.05 -6.82 -14.83
CA PHE A 195 -1.71 -6.57 -14.29
C PHE A 195 -1.45 -5.09 -13.94
N GLU A 196 -0.43 -4.85 -13.11
CA GLU A 196 -0.02 -3.50 -12.69
C GLU A 196 0.45 -2.63 -13.85
N VAL A 197 0.18 -1.33 -13.79
CA VAL A 197 0.67 -0.37 -14.78
C VAL A 197 2.20 -0.38 -14.83
N GLY A 198 2.75 -0.64 -16.02
CA GLY A 198 4.18 -0.88 -16.24
C GLY A 198 4.53 -2.34 -16.57
N GLY A 199 3.65 -3.29 -16.24
CA GLY A 199 3.91 -4.70 -16.50
C GLY A 199 4.97 -5.32 -15.60
N VAL A 200 5.50 -6.47 -16.02
CA VAL A 200 6.67 -7.08 -15.41
C VAL A 200 7.89 -6.61 -16.20
N TYR A 201 8.71 -5.76 -15.59
CA TYR A 201 9.87 -5.15 -16.24
C TYR A 201 11.15 -5.46 -15.45
N VAL A 202 12.29 -5.09 -16.02
CA VAL A 202 13.65 -5.04 -15.44
C VAL A 202 14.35 -3.78 -15.96
N GLU A 203 15.57 -3.53 -15.49
CA GLU A 203 16.45 -2.56 -16.11
C GLU A 203 17.18 -3.21 -17.30
N ARG A 204 17.16 -2.55 -18.46
CA ARG A 204 17.97 -2.87 -19.63
C ARG A 204 18.44 -1.57 -20.28
N LEU A 205 19.76 -1.39 -20.40
CA LEU A 205 20.38 -0.26 -21.12
C LEU A 205 19.92 1.13 -20.60
N GLY A 206 19.86 1.28 -19.28
CA GLY A 206 19.42 2.47 -18.57
C GLY A 206 17.91 2.73 -18.63
N ARG A 207 17.10 1.73 -19.01
CA ARG A 207 15.66 1.90 -19.24
C ARG A 207 14.85 0.76 -18.64
N ARG A 208 13.59 1.05 -18.33
CA ARG A 208 12.60 0.03 -17.96
C ARG A 208 12.19 -0.71 -19.21
N ASP A 209 12.37 -2.03 -19.20
CA ASP A 209 11.92 -2.90 -20.29
C ASP A 209 11.52 -4.28 -19.79
N GLY A 210 10.63 -4.94 -20.54
CA GLY A 210 10.09 -6.25 -20.19
C GLY A 210 10.48 -7.35 -21.19
N PRO A 211 10.09 -8.60 -20.92
CA PRO A 211 9.53 -9.05 -19.65
C PRO A 211 10.63 -9.22 -18.59
N GLY A 212 10.29 -8.93 -17.34
CA GLY A 212 11.03 -9.44 -16.19
C GLY A 212 10.57 -10.86 -15.81
N GLU A 213 11.22 -11.43 -14.79
CA GLU A 213 10.84 -12.75 -14.27
C GLU A 213 9.48 -12.71 -13.57
N CYS A 214 8.63 -13.68 -13.89
CA CYS A 214 7.30 -13.88 -13.31
C CYS A 214 6.88 -15.34 -13.47
N LEU A 215 5.86 -15.76 -12.72
CA LEU A 215 5.37 -17.14 -12.74
C LEU A 215 4.83 -17.56 -14.11
N THR A 216 5.01 -18.84 -14.42
CA THR A 216 4.31 -19.56 -15.47
C THR A 216 2.88 -19.91 -15.04
N ALA A 217 2.04 -20.29 -15.99
CA ALA A 217 0.70 -20.77 -15.66
C ALA A 217 0.73 -22.10 -14.87
N GLU A 218 1.69 -22.98 -15.15
CA GLU A 218 1.89 -24.23 -14.41
C GLU A 218 2.32 -23.97 -12.96
N GLU A 219 3.25 -23.04 -12.72
CA GLU A 219 3.67 -22.68 -11.36
C GLU A 219 2.51 -22.06 -10.56
N ILE A 220 1.69 -21.21 -11.19
CA ILE A 220 0.48 -20.68 -10.54
C ILE A 220 -0.47 -21.82 -10.16
N GLU A 221 -0.69 -22.80 -11.02
CA GLU A 221 -1.55 -23.96 -10.71
C GLU A 221 -0.97 -24.85 -9.61
N GLN A 222 0.35 -24.96 -9.52
CA GLN A 222 1.03 -25.70 -8.46
C GLN A 222 0.91 -25.01 -7.10
N HIS A 223 1.15 -23.69 -7.06
CA HIS A 223 1.07 -22.90 -5.82
C HIS A 223 -0.37 -22.60 -5.39
N PHE A 224 -1.29 -22.47 -6.35
CA PHE A 224 -2.70 -22.13 -6.13
C PHE A 224 -3.62 -23.10 -6.88
N PRO A 225 -3.80 -24.36 -6.41
CA PRO A 225 -4.49 -25.42 -7.16
C PRO A 225 -5.95 -25.13 -7.53
N THR A 226 -6.61 -24.18 -6.87
CA THR A 226 -7.99 -23.77 -7.16
C THR A 226 -8.10 -22.67 -8.21
N TYR A 227 -6.97 -22.13 -8.69
CA TYR A 227 -6.92 -20.97 -9.56
C TYR A 227 -6.89 -21.42 -11.02
N ARG A 228 -7.85 -20.93 -11.81
CA ARG A 228 -7.95 -21.27 -13.22
C ARG A 228 -7.07 -20.34 -14.05
N THR A 229 -6.07 -20.88 -14.71
CA THR A 229 -5.14 -20.11 -15.56
C THR A 229 -5.41 -20.28 -17.06
N THR A 230 -6.65 -20.62 -17.44
CA THR A 230 -7.04 -20.93 -18.82
C THR A 230 -6.82 -19.79 -19.82
N LYS A 231 -6.63 -18.55 -19.34
CA LYS A 231 -6.34 -17.36 -20.14
C LYS A 231 -4.85 -17.03 -20.24
N LEU A 232 -3.99 -17.71 -19.48
CA LEU A 232 -2.55 -17.48 -19.50
C LEU A 232 -1.87 -18.32 -20.60
N PRO A 233 -0.70 -17.89 -21.12
CA PRO A 233 0.14 -18.72 -21.98
C PRO A 233 0.52 -20.05 -21.30
N LYS A 234 0.62 -21.13 -22.09
CA LYS A 234 0.91 -22.51 -21.64
C LYS A 234 2.15 -23.10 -22.32
N ASP A 235 3.10 -22.25 -22.66
CA ASP A 235 4.34 -22.55 -23.37
C ASP A 235 5.55 -22.72 -22.42
N GLY A 236 5.32 -22.75 -21.10
CA GLY A 236 6.35 -22.92 -20.07
C GLY A 236 7.17 -21.66 -19.77
N ALA A 237 6.85 -20.51 -20.37
CA ALA A 237 7.48 -19.23 -20.03
C ALA A 237 6.52 -18.34 -19.22
N GLY A 238 7.04 -17.36 -18.47
CA GLY A 238 6.26 -16.54 -17.53
C GLY A 238 5.05 -15.84 -18.17
N TRP A 239 3.99 -15.55 -17.41
CA TRP A 239 2.71 -15.09 -17.97
C TRP A 239 2.80 -13.75 -18.73
N TYR A 240 3.76 -12.89 -18.39
CA TYR A 240 3.93 -11.59 -19.03
C TYR A 240 4.85 -11.65 -20.25
N ARG A 241 4.38 -11.12 -21.38
CA ARG A 241 5.09 -11.10 -22.67
C ARG A 241 5.37 -9.68 -23.19
N GLY A 242 4.90 -8.65 -22.49
CA GLY A 242 5.02 -7.27 -22.91
C GLY A 242 6.39 -6.67 -22.59
N SER A 243 6.68 -5.56 -23.26
CA SER A 243 7.68 -4.58 -22.80
C SER A 243 7.08 -3.70 -21.71
N TRP A 244 7.83 -2.70 -21.23
CA TRP A 244 7.30 -1.69 -20.30
C TRP A 244 6.01 -1.04 -20.83
N GLU A 245 4.93 -1.09 -20.03
CA GLU A 245 3.67 -0.43 -20.35
C GLU A 245 3.66 1.02 -19.85
N CYS A 246 3.48 1.98 -20.77
CA CYS A 246 3.32 3.39 -20.43
C CYS A 246 1.87 3.73 -20.02
N ASP A 247 1.69 4.88 -19.35
CA ASP A 247 0.37 5.35 -18.91
C ASP A 247 -0.70 5.39 -20.02
N LYS A 248 -0.33 5.78 -21.24
CA LYS A 248 -1.26 5.76 -22.40
C LYS A 248 -1.76 4.35 -22.72
N ALA A 249 -0.86 3.36 -22.76
CA ALA A 249 -1.23 1.98 -23.03
C ALA A 249 -2.08 1.41 -21.88
N ALA A 250 -1.71 1.72 -20.64
CA ALA A 250 -2.46 1.33 -19.46
C ALA A 250 -3.89 1.90 -19.44
N ARG A 251 -4.09 3.17 -19.84
CA ARG A 251 -5.43 3.77 -19.98
C ARG A 251 -6.28 3.03 -21.02
N GLN A 252 -5.68 2.67 -22.15
CA GLN A 252 -6.38 1.89 -23.18
C GLN A 252 -6.79 0.51 -22.64
N ARG A 253 -5.89 -0.17 -21.92
CA ARG A 253 -6.21 -1.45 -21.27
C ARG A 253 -7.30 -1.31 -20.21
N ALA A 254 -7.26 -0.28 -19.37
CA ALA A 254 -8.30 0.02 -18.39
C ALA A 254 -9.67 0.27 -19.04
N ALA A 255 -9.70 0.93 -20.21
CA ALA A 255 -10.93 1.12 -20.97
C ALA A 255 -11.49 -0.20 -21.51
N GLU A 256 -10.65 -1.12 -21.98
CA GLU A 256 -11.10 -2.47 -22.40
C GLU A 256 -11.60 -3.31 -21.22
N ILE A 257 -10.96 -3.22 -20.04
CA ILE A 257 -11.46 -3.87 -18.81
C ILE A 257 -12.82 -3.28 -18.42
N ALA A 258 -12.97 -1.95 -18.47
CA ALA A 258 -14.24 -1.29 -18.18
C ALA A 258 -15.35 -1.70 -19.17
N LYS A 259 -15.01 -1.91 -20.45
CA LYS A 259 -15.92 -2.44 -21.46
C LYS A 259 -16.31 -3.89 -21.16
N TRP A 260 -15.35 -4.73 -20.77
CA TRP A 260 -15.62 -6.10 -20.33
C TRP A 260 -16.52 -6.14 -19.08
N LEU A 261 -16.29 -5.29 -18.08
CA LEU A 261 -17.16 -5.21 -16.91
C LEU A 261 -18.60 -4.78 -17.25
N ARG A 262 -18.79 -4.03 -18.33
CA ARG A 262 -20.12 -3.64 -18.85
C ARG A 262 -20.74 -4.69 -19.78
N SER A 263 -19.98 -5.71 -20.18
CA SER A 263 -20.39 -6.68 -21.20
C SER A 263 -21.58 -7.54 -20.76
N ALA A 264 -22.40 -7.97 -21.73
CA ALA A 264 -23.50 -8.89 -21.49
C ALA A 264 -22.99 -10.30 -21.17
N GLU A 265 -21.84 -10.66 -21.72
CA GLU A 265 -21.15 -11.92 -21.53
C GLU A 265 -20.78 -12.12 -20.06
N LEU A 266 -20.12 -11.13 -19.43
CA LEU A 266 -19.78 -11.22 -18.01
C LEU A 266 -21.04 -11.32 -17.14
N ARG A 267 -22.09 -10.57 -17.46
CA ARG A 267 -23.35 -10.60 -16.70
C ARG A 267 -24.00 -11.98 -16.78
N LYS A 268 -24.00 -12.60 -17.97
CA LYS A 268 -24.50 -13.96 -18.17
C LYS A 268 -23.70 -14.98 -17.34
N ASP A 269 -22.38 -14.83 -17.33
CA ASP A 269 -21.46 -15.72 -16.58
C ASP A 269 -21.60 -15.59 -15.06
N CYS A 270 -22.10 -14.45 -14.57
CA CYS A 270 -22.37 -14.18 -13.15
C CYS A 270 -23.83 -14.46 -12.74
N ALA A 271 -24.61 -15.08 -13.62
CA ALA A 271 -26.04 -15.38 -13.53
C ALA A 271 -27.00 -14.17 -13.59
N ASP A 272 -28.13 -14.33 -14.29
CA ASP A 272 -29.16 -13.31 -14.56
C ASP A 272 -29.99 -12.85 -13.34
N VAL A 273 -29.50 -13.07 -12.12
CA VAL A 273 -30.23 -12.82 -10.89
C VAL A 273 -29.96 -11.41 -10.37
N ALA A 274 -30.89 -10.88 -9.58
CA ALA A 274 -30.80 -9.58 -8.97
C ALA A 274 -29.52 -9.42 -8.13
N GLY A 275 -28.55 -8.65 -8.64
CA GLY A 275 -27.36 -8.22 -7.90
C GLY A 275 -26.20 -9.21 -7.92
N ALA A 276 -25.60 -9.47 -9.09
CA ALA A 276 -24.43 -10.32 -9.21
C ALA A 276 -23.18 -9.67 -8.57
N TYR A 277 -22.38 -10.42 -7.81
CA TYR A 277 -21.14 -9.93 -7.20
C TYR A 277 -19.91 -10.55 -7.86
N VAL A 278 -18.97 -9.69 -8.26
CA VAL A 278 -17.64 -10.09 -8.72
C VAL A 278 -16.57 -9.39 -7.90
N VAL A 279 -15.46 -10.08 -7.66
CA VAL A 279 -14.30 -9.54 -6.94
C VAL A 279 -13.12 -9.46 -7.90
N LEU A 280 -12.45 -8.32 -7.97
CA LEU A 280 -11.21 -8.11 -8.71
C LEU A 280 -10.08 -7.85 -7.71
N VAL A 281 -9.09 -8.74 -7.63
CA VAL A 281 -7.89 -8.56 -6.80
C VAL A 281 -6.74 -8.09 -7.71
N ILE A 282 -6.42 -6.80 -7.62
CA ILE A 282 -5.61 -6.05 -8.59
C ILE A 282 -4.69 -5.03 -7.90
N HIS A 283 -4.30 -3.96 -8.60
CA HIS A 283 -3.23 -3.04 -8.20
C HIS A 283 -3.70 -1.59 -8.10
N GLY A 284 -2.99 -0.78 -7.32
CA GLY A 284 -3.41 0.59 -7.01
C GLY A 284 -3.53 1.49 -8.24
N HIS A 285 -2.51 1.49 -9.11
CA HIS A 285 -2.54 2.36 -10.30
C HIS A 285 -3.57 1.88 -11.33
N LEU A 286 -3.74 0.56 -11.50
CA LEU A 286 -4.81 0.02 -12.33
C LEU A 286 -6.20 0.37 -11.80
N ILE A 287 -6.43 0.35 -10.48
CA ILE A 287 -7.72 0.74 -9.87
C ILE A 287 -8.05 2.20 -10.22
N ASP A 288 -7.09 3.11 -10.12
CA ASP A 288 -7.27 4.52 -10.48
C ASP A 288 -7.74 4.67 -11.93
N MET A 289 -6.99 4.09 -12.89
CA MET A 289 -7.35 4.16 -14.31
C MET A 289 -8.68 3.48 -14.62
N LEU A 290 -8.97 2.34 -13.98
CA LEU A 290 -10.22 1.62 -14.18
C LEU A 290 -11.42 2.42 -13.66
N LEU A 291 -11.31 3.04 -12.49
CA LEU A 291 -12.39 3.89 -11.94
C LEU A 291 -12.65 5.09 -12.86
N LYS A 292 -11.60 5.76 -13.35
CA LYS A 292 -11.76 6.84 -14.34
C LYS A 292 -12.48 6.36 -15.61
N ALA A 293 -12.07 5.23 -16.16
CA ALA A 293 -12.71 4.63 -17.34
C ALA A 293 -14.17 4.20 -17.10
N LEU A 294 -14.49 3.75 -15.89
CA LEU A 294 -15.85 3.37 -15.50
C LEU A 294 -16.76 4.59 -15.30
N LEU A 295 -16.23 5.69 -14.79
CA LEU A 295 -16.96 6.92 -14.54
C LEU A 295 -17.00 7.87 -15.75
N GLY A 296 -16.22 7.59 -16.79
CA GLY A 296 -16.06 8.50 -17.93
C GLY A 296 -15.30 9.78 -17.58
N ILE A 297 -14.44 9.73 -16.56
CA ILE A 297 -13.54 10.83 -16.22
C ILE A 297 -12.43 10.86 -17.26
N ALA A 298 -12.27 12.00 -17.91
CA ALA A 298 -11.16 12.22 -18.83
C ALA A 298 -9.85 12.22 -18.04
N ASP A 299 -8.96 11.28 -18.37
CA ASP A 299 -7.60 11.24 -17.85
C ASP A 299 -6.70 11.87 -18.90
N ASP A 300 -6.29 13.12 -18.66
CA ASP A 300 -5.42 13.83 -19.58
C ASP A 300 -4.05 13.15 -19.62
N GLY A 301 -3.50 12.98 -20.82
CA GLY A 301 -2.16 12.41 -21.01
C GLY A 301 -1.05 13.46 -20.93
N SER A 302 -1.33 14.69 -20.49
CA SER A 302 -0.38 15.79 -20.58
C SER A 302 0.80 15.63 -19.61
N SER A 303 0.58 14.90 -18.52
CA SER A 303 1.61 14.51 -17.55
C SER A 303 2.26 13.14 -17.85
N ASP A 304 1.92 12.49 -18.97
CA ASP A 304 2.55 11.22 -19.34
C ASP A 304 4.05 11.37 -19.55
N ARG A 305 4.83 10.43 -19.00
CA ARG A 305 6.27 10.37 -19.21
C ARG A 305 6.61 9.07 -19.95
N PRO A 306 7.44 9.10 -21.01
CA PRO A 306 7.73 7.91 -21.81
C PRO A 306 8.40 6.76 -21.04
N HIS A 307 9.10 7.06 -19.95
CA HIS A 307 9.97 6.10 -19.25
C HIS A 307 9.61 5.89 -17.77
N THR A 308 8.62 6.62 -17.27
CA THR A 308 8.12 6.51 -15.91
C THR A 308 6.61 6.68 -15.93
N ASN A 309 5.90 5.99 -15.04
CA ASN A 309 4.47 6.15 -14.86
C ASN A 309 4.27 6.99 -13.61
N VAL A 310 3.60 8.14 -13.75
CA VAL A 310 3.42 9.11 -12.66
C VAL A 310 1.93 9.40 -12.53
N PHE A 311 1.34 8.86 -11.47
CA PHE A 311 -0.11 8.98 -11.25
C PHE A 311 -0.48 10.09 -10.28
N THR A 312 0.47 10.57 -9.46
CA THR A 312 0.24 11.63 -8.46
C THR A 312 0.12 13.03 -9.08
N GLU A 313 0.63 13.23 -10.29
CA GLU A 313 0.55 14.49 -11.04
C GLU A 313 -0.75 14.64 -11.85
N ARG A 314 -1.70 13.71 -11.67
CA ARG A 314 -2.98 13.73 -12.42
C ARG A 314 -4.00 14.64 -11.71
N PRO A 315 -4.88 15.34 -12.46
CA PRO A 315 -5.90 16.21 -11.86
C PRO A 315 -6.89 15.46 -10.95
N VAL A 316 -7.16 14.19 -11.24
CA VAL A 316 -8.01 13.31 -10.44
C VAL A 316 -7.22 12.04 -10.15
N VAL A 317 -7.19 11.64 -8.88
CA VAL A 317 -6.51 10.42 -8.43
C VAL A 317 -7.38 9.70 -7.41
N PHE A 318 -7.63 8.41 -7.65
CA PHE A 318 -8.22 7.50 -6.67
C PHE A 318 -7.11 6.75 -5.94
N PHE A 319 -6.65 7.32 -4.83
CA PHE A 319 -5.65 6.67 -4.01
C PHE A 319 -6.26 5.48 -3.26
N THR A 320 -5.67 4.30 -3.46
CA THR A 320 -6.07 3.06 -2.78
C THR A 320 -4.86 2.47 -2.08
N PRO A 321 -4.70 2.58 -0.75
CA PRO A 321 -3.57 1.98 -0.05
C PRO A 321 -3.62 0.44 -0.08
N ASN A 322 -2.57 -0.23 0.39
CA ASN A 322 -2.52 -1.70 0.44
C ASN A 322 -3.77 -2.28 1.13
N ALA A 323 -4.30 -3.36 0.57
CA ALA A 323 -5.55 -4.01 0.99
C ALA A 323 -6.81 -3.12 1.02
N ALA A 324 -6.77 -1.93 0.42
CA ALA A 324 -7.96 -1.12 0.23
C ALA A 324 -8.95 -1.84 -0.69
N THR A 325 -10.23 -1.59 -0.44
CA THR A 325 -11.32 -2.09 -1.26
C THR A 325 -12.14 -0.96 -1.85
N ALA A 326 -12.82 -1.22 -2.96
CA ALA A 326 -13.85 -0.34 -3.47
C ALA A 326 -15.07 -1.16 -3.86
N HIS A 327 -16.26 -0.65 -3.58
CA HIS A 327 -17.51 -1.23 -4.07
C HIS A 327 -18.15 -0.31 -5.07
N ILE A 328 -18.38 -0.83 -6.26
CA ILE A 328 -19.09 -0.13 -7.32
C ILE A 328 -20.26 -0.99 -7.82
N SER A 329 -21.32 -0.34 -8.28
CA SER A 329 -22.36 -1.01 -9.05
C SER A 329 -22.43 -0.47 -10.47
N ILE A 330 -22.54 -1.38 -11.42
CA ILE A 330 -22.71 -1.10 -12.84
C ILE A 330 -24.13 -1.52 -13.22
N ARG A 331 -24.96 -0.52 -13.50
CA ARG A 331 -26.36 -0.68 -13.91
C ARG A 331 -26.49 -1.21 -15.32
N ARG A 332 -27.63 -1.83 -15.65
CA ARG A 332 -27.92 -2.33 -17.02
C ARG A 332 -27.89 -1.24 -18.08
N ASN A 333 -28.26 -0.02 -17.73
CA ASN A 333 -28.18 1.13 -18.63
C ASN A 333 -26.75 1.72 -18.75
N GLY A 334 -25.74 1.06 -18.19
CA GLY A 334 -24.35 1.51 -18.20
C GLY A 334 -23.98 2.50 -17.10
N GLY A 335 -24.95 3.00 -16.32
CA GLY A 335 -24.69 3.91 -15.21
C GLY A 335 -23.82 3.25 -14.14
N VAL A 336 -22.84 3.98 -13.61
CA VAL A 336 -21.93 3.50 -12.57
C VAL A 336 -22.17 4.28 -11.29
N ALA A 337 -22.23 3.60 -10.15
CA ALA A 337 -22.26 4.20 -8.82
C ALA A 337 -21.11 3.65 -7.98
N ILE A 338 -20.42 4.53 -7.26
CA ILE A 338 -19.45 4.17 -6.24
C ILE A 338 -20.18 4.18 -4.89
N HIS A 339 -20.08 3.08 -4.16
CA HIS A 339 -20.61 2.97 -2.80
C HIS A 339 -19.54 3.28 -1.76
N HIS A 340 -18.30 2.82 -1.99
CA HIS A 340 -17.13 3.20 -1.18
C HIS A 340 -15.83 3.00 -1.96
N ILE A 341 -14.78 3.73 -1.55
CA ILE A 341 -13.38 3.53 -1.95
C ILE A 341 -12.52 3.71 -0.71
N GLY A 342 -11.58 2.79 -0.47
CA GLY A 342 -10.64 2.85 0.64
C GLY A 342 -10.77 1.67 1.59
N TYR A 343 -10.54 1.90 2.87
CA TYR A 343 -10.66 0.82 3.86
C TYR A 343 -12.13 0.47 4.12
N LEU A 344 -12.41 -0.82 4.31
CA LEU A 344 -13.73 -1.23 4.78
C LEU A 344 -13.97 -0.63 6.17
N PRO A 345 -15.20 -0.18 6.48
CA PRO A 345 -15.51 0.46 7.77
C PRO A 345 -15.12 -0.35 9.00
N GLN A 346 -14.93 -1.67 8.88
CA GLN A 346 -14.45 -2.52 9.99
C GLN A 346 -13.00 -2.25 10.39
N ARG A 347 -12.23 -1.48 9.61
CA ARG A 347 -10.93 -0.93 10.04
C ARG A 347 -11.08 0.19 11.07
N GLN A 348 -12.30 0.68 11.32
CA GLN A 348 -12.65 1.18 12.65
C GLN A 348 -12.88 -0.03 13.56
N GLU A 349 -11.86 -0.85 13.75
CA GLU A 349 -11.80 -1.52 15.02
C GLU A 349 -11.85 -0.40 16.05
N ARG A 350 -12.81 -0.49 16.96
CA ARG A 350 -12.55 -0.13 18.34
C ARG A 350 -11.31 -0.93 18.75
N ARG A 351 -10.11 -0.50 18.34
CA ARG A 351 -9.02 -0.54 19.27
C ARG A 351 -9.57 0.27 20.42
N VAL A 352 -10.00 -0.41 21.47
CA VAL A 352 -9.86 0.17 22.78
C VAL A 352 -8.34 0.33 22.93
N ILE A 353 -7.79 1.36 22.29
CA ILE A 353 -6.53 1.93 22.71
C ILE A 353 -6.92 2.48 24.06
N ARG A 354 -6.75 1.65 25.10
CA ARG A 354 -6.54 2.25 26.39
C ARG A 354 -5.36 3.18 26.16
N PRO A 355 -5.41 4.46 26.59
CA PRO A 355 -4.19 5.26 26.62
C PRO A 355 -3.11 4.37 27.25
N PRO A 356 -1.84 4.43 26.78
CA PRO A 356 -0.76 3.71 27.44
C PRO A 356 -0.82 4.10 28.92
N SER A 357 -1.43 3.22 29.73
CA SER A 357 -1.50 3.43 31.16
C SER A 357 -0.06 3.27 31.59
N VAL A 358 0.52 4.31 32.19
CA VAL A 358 1.82 4.15 32.81
C VAL A 358 1.71 2.91 33.70
N PRO A 359 2.51 1.87 33.43
CA PRO A 359 2.49 0.69 34.28
C PRO A 359 2.82 1.14 35.70
N GLN A 360 2.00 0.75 36.68
CA GLN A 360 2.41 0.82 38.08
C GLN A 360 3.56 -0.17 38.26
N LEU A 361 4.78 0.31 38.06
CA LEU A 361 5.99 -0.44 38.36
C LEU A 361 6.02 -0.67 39.88
N ASP A 362 6.20 -1.92 40.30
CA ASP A 362 6.43 -2.26 41.71
C ASP A 362 7.81 -1.71 42.09
N LEU A 363 7.82 -0.51 42.68
CA LEU A 363 9.01 0.31 42.90
C LEU A 363 10.03 -0.39 43.81
N ASP A 364 9.57 -1.26 44.71
CA ASP A 364 10.45 -2.02 45.61
C ASP A 364 11.23 -3.11 44.86
N GLN A 365 10.69 -3.67 43.77
CA GLN A 365 11.41 -4.62 42.91
C GLN A 365 12.41 -3.93 41.98
N VAL A 366 12.11 -2.71 41.53
CA VAL A 366 13.01 -1.94 40.65
C VAL A 366 14.24 -1.48 41.42
N GLN A 367 14.08 -0.99 42.65
CA GLN A 367 15.20 -0.56 43.49
C GLN A 367 16.09 -1.74 43.92
N GLN A 368 15.50 -2.90 44.23
CA GLN A 368 16.26 -4.11 44.60
C GLN A 368 17.13 -4.65 43.46
N HIS A 369 16.64 -4.67 42.21
CA HIS A 369 17.45 -5.13 41.08
C HIS A 369 18.56 -4.13 40.69
N ILE A 370 18.36 -2.83 40.89
CA ILE A 370 19.43 -1.84 40.66
C ILE A 370 20.54 -2.01 41.71
N GLU A 371 20.18 -2.21 42.98
CA GLU A 371 21.16 -2.45 44.05
C GLU A 371 21.90 -3.80 43.91
N GLU A 372 21.25 -4.82 43.33
CA GLU A 372 21.87 -6.13 43.02
C GLU A 372 22.82 -6.03 41.81
N ASP A 373 22.45 -5.33 40.73
CA ASP A 373 23.31 -5.13 39.55
C ASP A 373 24.52 -4.22 39.84
N GLU A 374 24.39 -3.24 40.74
CA GLU A 374 25.51 -2.40 41.19
C GLU A 374 26.51 -3.19 42.07
N GLN A 375 26.03 -4.13 42.91
CA GLN A 375 26.90 -5.01 43.69
C GLN A 375 27.67 -6.02 42.83
N GLU A 376 27.05 -6.58 41.78
CA GLU A 376 27.75 -7.49 40.86
C GLU A 376 28.82 -6.76 40.02
N GLN A 377 28.60 -5.49 39.66
CA GLN A 377 29.61 -4.68 38.96
C GLN A 377 30.75 -4.21 39.87
N GLU A 378 30.50 -3.91 41.15
CA GLU A 378 31.57 -3.62 42.11
C GLU A 378 32.46 -4.85 42.38
N GLU A 379 31.91 -6.07 42.40
CA GLU A 379 32.68 -7.32 42.54
C GLU A 379 33.52 -7.66 41.29
N GLU A 380 33.07 -7.32 40.07
CA GLU A 380 33.86 -7.48 38.84
C GLU A 380 35.02 -6.46 38.74
N VAL A 381 34.81 -5.22 39.20
CA VAL A 381 35.86 -4.17 39.19
C VAL A 381 36.93 -4.41 40.26
N GLU A 382 36.59 -5.03 41.40
CA GLU A 382 37.58 -5.48 42.39
C GLU A 382 38.42 -6.67 41.91
N GLN A 383 37.92 -7.49 40.98
CA GLN A 383 38.70 -8.59 40.37
C GLN A 383 39.65 -8.11 39.26
N GLU A 384 39.30 -7.08 38.49
CA GLU A 384 40.19 -6.53 37.46
C GLU A 384 41.32 -5.63 38.02
N THR A 385 41.16 -5.09 39.23
CA THR A 385 42.19 -4.20 39.83
C THR A 385 43.36 -4.92 40.50
N GLN A 386 43.39 -6.27 40.49
CA GLN A 386 44.53 -7.05 40.99
C GLN A 386 45.62 -7.36 39.95
N ASP A 387 45.38 -7.11 38.66
CA ASP A 387 46.29 -7.53 37.57
C ASP A 387 46.76 -6.36 36.69
N CYS A 388 47.26 -5.27 37.26
CA CYS A 388 48.12 -4.34 36.50
C CYS A 388 48.96 -3.41 37.38
N HIS A 389 50.17 -3.86 37.72
CA HIS A 389 51.26 -2.96 38.13
C HIS A 389 52.23 -2.68 36.97
N ALA A 390 52.60 -1.39 36.90
CA ALA A 390 53.79 -0.80 36.28
C ALA A 390 53.69 -0.29 34.82
N SER A 391 53.47 1.01 34.66
CA SER A 391 54.53 2.01 34.33
C SER A 391 53.93 3.27 33.67
N GLY A 392 54.06 4.42 34.34
CA GLY A 392 53.82 5.74 33.72
C GLY A 392 54.99 6.18 32.83
N PRO A 393 54.84 7.29 32.07
CA PRO A 393 55.04 8.58 32.73
C PRO A 393 54.08 9.71 32.33
N ALA A 394 54.10 10.73 33.18
CA ALA A 394 53.27 11.92 33.20
C ALA A 394 53.47 12.88 32.01
N TYR A 395 52.39 13.54 31.60
CA TYR A 395 52.43 14.84 30.95
C TYR A 395 51.26 15.71 31.43
N ALA A 396 51.58 16.96 31.78
CA ALA A 396 50.70 17.98 32.31
C ALA A 396 50.46 19.09 31.25
N GLY A 397 49.34 19.81 31.39
CA GLY A 397 48.96 20.99 30.60
C GLY A 397 48.09 20.63 29.39
N ASP A 398 47.06 21.38 28.99
CA ASP A 398 46.64 22.71 29.39
C ASP A 398 45.16 22.93 29.08
N ARG A 399 44.64 23.95 29.75
CA ARG A 399 43.28 24.49 29.80
C ARG A 399 42.89 25.22 28.50
N GLU A 400 41.57 25.29 28.28
CA GLU A 400 40.79 26.29 27.53
C GLU A 400 40.74 26.23 25.98
N HIS A 401 39.55 26.00 25.41
CA HIS A 401 38.75 27.04 24.73
C HIS A 401 37.41 26.46 24.22
N HIS A 402 36.33 26.79 24.94
CA HIS A 402 34.96 26.70 24.45
C HIS A 402 34.77 27.76 23.35
N MET A 403 34.46 27.33 22.12
CA MET A 403 33.91 28.23 21.09
C MET A 403 32.41 28.00 20.98
N SER A 404 31.65 28.85 21.69
CA SER A 404 30.26 29.13 21.40
C SER A 404 30.16 29.72 19.99
N ARG A 405 29.30 29.15 19.14
CA ARG A 405 28.94 29.76 17.86
C ARG A 405 27.46 30.14 17.88
N GLU A 406 27.24 31.44 17.88
CA GLU A 406 25.94 32.12 17.88
C GLU A 406 25.14 31.73 16.62
N LEU A 407 23.91 31.24 16.83
CA LEU A 407 22.88 31.16 15.80
C LEU A 407 22.01 32.42 15.90
N GLY A 408 21.94 33.15 14.79
CA GLY A 408 21.08 34.33 14.60
C GLY A 408 19.59 33.97 14.37
N PRO A 409 18.71 34.97 14.33
CA PRO A 409 17.33 34.83 14.79
C PRO A 409 16.32 34.43 13.72
N GLY A 410 15.42 33.51 14.11
CA GLY A 410 13.97 33.72 14.06
C GLY A 410 13.27 33.71 12.70
N THR A 411 12.75 32.54 12.32
CA THR A 411 11.44 32.45 11.65
C THR A 411 10.49 31.81 12.65
N GLU A 412 9.76 32.62 13.40
CA GLU A 412 8.72 32.16 14.33
C GLU A 412 7.55 31.56 13.53
N MET A 413 7.21 30.31 13.82
CA MET A 413 5.93 29.69 13.47
C MET A 413 4.94 30.02 14.60
N PRO A 414 3.87 30.81 14.35
CA PRO A 414 2.89 31.08 15.38
C PRO A 414 1.81 29.99 15.34
N MET A 415 1.98 28.97 16.17
CA MET A 415 0.90 28.07 16.58
C MET A 415 1.05 27.81 18.07
N ASP A 416 0.66 28.79 18.89
CA ASP A 416 0.30 28.56 20.30
C ASP A 416 -1.07 27.85 20.33
N LEU A 417 -1.08 26.59 19.89
CA LEU A 417 -2.12 25.64 20.24
C LEU A 417 -1.63 25.02 21.54
N GLY A 418 -1.96 25.67 22.67
CA GLY A 418 -1.46 25.34 24.01
C GLY A 418 -1.19 23.85 24.17
N THR A 419 0.09 23.51 24.30
CA THR A 419 0.54 22.14 24.50
C THR A 419 -0.23 21.56 25.69
N PRO A 420 -0.89 20.39 25.53
CA PRO A 420 -1.51 19.72 26.66
C PRO A 420 -0.44 19.54 27.73
N ARG A 421 -0.58 20.24 28.86
CA ARG A 421 0.30 20.04 30.01
C ARG A 421 -0.11 18.73 30.65
N LEU A 422 0.80 17.76 30.66
CA LEU A 422 0.63 16.53 31.41
C LEU A 422 0.45 16.85 32.89
N ASP A 423 -0.28 15.99 33.61
CA ASP A 423 -0.33 16.06 35.06
C ASP A 423 1.08 15.79 35.62
N PRO A 424 1.58 16.52 36.65
CA PRO A 424 2.92 16.27 37.18
C PRO A 424 3.18 14.81 37.59
N ALA A 425 2.14 14.09 38.03
CA ALA A 425 2.27 12.67 38.34
C ALA A 425 2.54 11.80 37.09
N GLU A 426 1.93 12.14 35.95
CA GLU A 426 2.17 11.47 34.67
C GLU A 426 3.56 11.82 34.11
N GLU A 427 4.02 13.06 34.26
CA GLU A 427 5.39 13.44 33.87
C GLU A 427 6.44 12.70 34.72
N ASP A 428 6.24 12.61 36.04
CA ASP A 428 7.14 11.86 36.94
C ASP A 428 7.22 10.37 36.55
N ASP A 429 6.09 9.80 36.18
CA ASP A 429 5.99 8.41 35.73
C ASP A 429 6.71 8.19 34.39
N LEU A 430 6.59 9.12 33.46
CA LEU A 430 7.34 9.12 32.19
C LEU A 430 8.84 9.27 32.42
N ARG A 431 9.26 10.15 33.36
CA ARG A 431 10.67 10.31 33.73
C ARG A 431 11.25 9.00 34.23
N ARG A 432 10.53 8.28 35.07
CA ARG A 432 10.99 6.96 35.54
C ARG A 432 11.13 5.94 34.42
N ILE A 433 10.25 5.96 33.42
CA ILE A 433 10.37 5.07 32.25
C ILE A 433 11.60 5.47 31.42
N PHE A 434 11.81 6.76 31.20
CA PHE A 434 12.96 7.28 30.47
C PHE A 434 14.28 6.96 31.18
N ASP A 435 14.37 7.23 32.48
CA ASP A 435 15.54 6.95 33.31
C ASP A 435 15.82 5.44 33.38
N ALA A 436 14.79 4.60 33.36
CA ALA A 436 14.98 3.14 33.27
C ALA A 436 15.55 2.70 31.92
N CYS A 437 15.29 3.45 30.85
CA CYS A 437 15.86 3.22 29.53
C CYS A 437 17.27 3.79 29.39
N ASP A 438 17.60 4.91 30.03
CA ASP A 438 18.93 5.53 30.03
C ASP A 438 19.86 4.84 31.03
N ARG A 439 20.32 3.63 30.68
CA ARG A 439 21.18 2.82 31.57
C ARG A 439 22.57 3.43 31.74
N GLU A 440 23.06 4.12 30.72
CA GLU A 440 24.37 4.79 30.78
C GLU A 440 24.32 6.10 31.58
N GLY A 441 23.13 6.62 31.89
CA GLY A 441 22.93 7.85 32.66
C GLY A 441 23.42 9.10 31.92
N ASP A 442 23.43 9.05 30.59
CA ASP A 442 23.97 10.13 29.74
C ASP A 442 22.92 11.18 29.37
N GLY A 443 21.69 11.02 29.86
CA GLY A 443 20.53 11.86 29.57
C GLY A 443 19.86 11.53 28.25
N THR A 444 20.27 10.44 27.58
CA THR A 444 19.73 9.99 26.31
C THR A 444 19.50 8.48 26.29
N MET A 445 18.43 8.05 25.63
CA MET A 445 18.17 6.63 25.38
C MET A 445 18.62 6.28 23.97
N ASN A 446 19.50 5.29 23.84
CA ASN A 446 19.89 4.72 22.55
C ASN A 446 19.06 3.47 22.21
N LYS A 447 19.11 3.05 20.94
CA LYS A 447 18.32 1.92 20.42
C LYS A 447 18.56 0.61 21.18
N TRP A 448 19.80 0.35 21.60
CA TRP A 448 20.15 -0.91 22.25
C TRP A 448 19.63 -0.98 23.67
N GLU A 449 19.65 0.14 24.38
CA GLU A 449 19.09 0.23 25.73
C GLU A 449 17.57 0.00 25.72
N LEU A 450 16.86 0.61 24.77
CA LEU A 450 15.42 0.37 24.59
C LEU A 450 15.11 -1.10 24.25
N ILE A 451 15.88 -1.71 23.33
CA ILE A 451 15.70 -3.14 22.98
C ILE A 451 15.90 -4.02 24.21
N ARG A 452 16.99 -3.78 24.96
CA ARG A 452 17.34 -4.58 26.12
C ARG A 452 16.29 -4.44 27.22
N LEU A 453 15.87 -3.21 27.54
CA LEU A 453 14.85 -2.99 28.56
C LEU A 453 13.49 -3.58 28.17
N CYS A 454 13.10 -3.48 26.89
CA CYS A 454 11.87 -4.13 26.41
C CYS A 454 11.93 -5.66 26.52
N GLN A 455 13.11 -6.28 26.37
CA GLN A 455 13.28 -7.73 26.55
C GLN A 455 13.24 -8.13 28.03
N GLU A 456 13.77 -7.31 28.91
CA GLU A 456 13.82 -7.56 30.36
C GLU A 456 12.47 -7.27 31.05
N ARG A 457 11.74 -6.25 30.57
CA ARG A 457 10.53 -5.74 31.22
C ARG A 457 9.35 -5.69 30.24
N PRO A 458 8.47 -6.70 30.25
CA PRO A 458 7.30 -6.75 29.37
C PRO A 458 6.39 -5.52 29.46
N ALA A 459 6.24 -4.93 30.66
CA ALA A 459 5.44 -3.72 30.86
C ALA A 459 5.97 -2.50 30.10
N VAL A 460 7.30 -2.39 29.93
CA VAL A 460 7.94 -1.32 29.14
C VAL A 460 7.68 -1.56 27.65
N ALA A 461 7.81 -2.81 27.20
CA ALA A 461 7.49 -3.13 25.81
C ALA A 461 6.01 -2.88 25.48
N ASP A 462 5.09 -3.20 26.39
CA ASP A 462 3.66 -2.89 26.26
C ASP A 462 3.43 -1.36 26.18
N PHE A 463 4.15 -0.56 26.98
CA PHE A 463 4.09 0.91 26.92
C PHE A 463 4.49 1.44 25.53
N PHE A 464 5.56 0.91 24.93
CA PHE A 464 5.98 1.28 23.57
C PHE A 464 5.18 0.59 22.45
N GLY A 465 4.27 -0.33 22.79
CA GLY A 465 3.53 -1.15 21.84
C GLY A 465 4.42 -2.09 21.02
N ILE A 466 5.45 -2.65 21.66
CA ILE A 466 6.41 -3.62 21.09
C ILE A 466 6.00 -5.04 21.52
N PRO A 467 5.72 -5.97 20.58
CA PRO A 467 5.28 -7.32 20.91
C PRO A 467 6.42 -8.20 21.48
N GLN A 468 6.11 -8.93 22.56
CA GLN A 468 7.04 -9.75 23.37
C GLN A 468 7.41 -11.14 22.80
N GLN A 469 7.34 -11.37 21.49
CA GLN A 469 7.68 -12.69 20.94
C GLN A 469 9.20 -12.95 21.03
N GLU A 470 9.62 -14.16 21.43
CA GLU A 470 11.03 -14.59 21.42
C GLU A 470 11.61 -14.42 20.00
N GLY A 471 12.51 -13.44 19.83
CA GLY A 471 13.06 -13.09 18.52
C GLY A 471 12.22 -12.10 17.70
N GLY A 472 11.35 -11.31 18.32
CA GLY A 472 10.55 -10.27 17.66
C GLY A 472 11.39 -9.42 16.71
N PRO A 473 10.87 -9.06 15.51
CA PRO A 473 11.68 -8.45 14.47
C PRO A 473 12.35 -7.19 15.01
N ARG A 474 13.69 -7.15 14.96
CA ARG A 474 14.53 -5.98 15.22
C ARG A 474 13.99 -4.71 14.52
N ASP A 475 13.29 -4.92 13.41
CA ASP A 475 12.60 -3.93 12.60
C ASP A 475 11.44 -3.22 13.31
N ILE A 476 10.72 -3.87 14.24
CA ILE A 476 9.61 -3.24 14.99
C ILE A 476 10.17 -2.25 16.02
N VAL A 477 11.19 -2.67 16.78
CA VAL A 477 11.85 -1.78 17.75
C VAL A 477 12.54 -0.64 17.02
N GLU A 478 13.19 -0.91 15.88
CA GLU A 478 13.76 0.14 15.05
C GLU A 478 12.73 1.13 14.51
N THR A 479 11.57 0.64 14.07
CA THR A 479 10.48 1.51 13.60
C THR A 479 9.96 2.38 14.74
N ARG A 480 9.83 1.82 15.95
CA ARG A 480 9.40 2.58 17.13
C ARG A 480 10.46 3.57 17.61
N PHE A 481 11.73 3.17 17.63
CA PHE A 481 12.84 4.05 17.98
C PHE A 481 12.90 5.27 17.06
N ARG A 482 12.77 5.06 15.75
CA ARG A 482 12.72 6.17 14.78
C ARG A 482 11.49 7.07 14.90
N SER A 483 10.42 6.61 15.56
CA SER A 483 9.26 7.47 15.84
C SER A 483 9.43 8.34 17.08
N LEU A 484 10.35 7.95 17.97
CA LEU A 484 10.75 8.70 19.17
C LEU A 484 11.79 9.77 18.82
N GLU A 485 12.68 9.45 17.89
CA GLU A 485 13.84 10.26 17.51
C GLU A 485 13.47 11.38 16.51
N ALA A 486 13.73 12.64 16.86
CA ALA A 486 13.46 13.79 16.00
C ALA A 486 14.73 14.25 15.25
N THR A 487 15.91 14.09 15.84
CA THR A 487 17.20 14.60 15.32
C THR A 487 17.96 13.64 14.39
N ALA A 488 17.60 12.36 14.36
CA ALA A 488 18.26 11.31 13.57
C ALA A 488 19.73 11.02 13.95
N ASP A 489 20.11 11.18 15.22
CA ASP A 489 21.46 10.94 15.76
C ASP A 489 21.67 9.57 16.45
N ASN A 490 20.70 8.67 16.33
CA ASN A 490 20.49 7.39 17.03
C ASN A 490 20.33 7.49 18.55
N LYS A 491 19.91 8.65 19.05
CA LYS A 491 19.61 8.90 20.46
C LYS A 491 18.23 9.54 20.60
N VAL A 492 17.61 9.37 21.76
CA VAL A 492 16.36 10.03 22.12
C VAL A 492 16.58 10.72 23.45
N ASN A 493 16.54 12.05 23.47
CA ASN A 493 16.59 12.81 24.72
C ASN A 493 15.21 12.94 25.38
N TRP A 494 15.18 13.46 26.60
CA TRP A 494 13.93 13.61 27.37
C TRP A 494 12.85 14.42 26.63
N ASP A 495 13.22 15.52 25.98
CA ASP A 495 12.26 16.39 25.31
C ASP A 495 11.64 15.68 24.09
N GLU A 496 12.44 14.92 23.32
CA GLU A 496 11.97 14.10 22.20
C GLU A 496 11.02 12.98 22.65
N PHE A 497 11.35 12.31 23.76
CA PHE A 497 10.51 11.29 24.36
C PHE A 497 9.15 11.86 24.83
N LEU A 498 9.18 13.03 25.47
CA LEU A 498 8.00 13.72 25.96
C LEU A 498 7.09 14.19 24.81
N ASP A 499 7.68 14.80 23.79
CA ASP A 499 6.96 15.27 22.60
C ASP A 499 6.28 14.11 21.87
N TRP A 500 6.99 12.98 21.72
CA TRP A 500 6.40 11.75 21.17
C TRP A 500 5.19 11.26 21.98
N TYR A 501 5.30 11.25 23.31
CA TYR A 501 4.22 10.77 24.17
C TYR A 501 2.98 11.68 24.07
N VAL A 502 3.16 13.00 24.11
CA VAL A 502 2.08 13.98 23.94
C VAL A 502 1.42 13.82 22.57
N TYR A 503 2.21 13.58 21.52
CA TYR A 503 1.70 13.34 20.17
C TYR A 503 0.86 12.05 20.09
N GLU A 504 1.31 10.95 20.68
CA GLU A 504 0.55 9.70 20.73
C GLU A 504 -0.77 9.87 21.53
N LEU A 505 -0.76 10.63 22.63
CA LEU A 505 -2.00 10.97 23.35
C LEU A 505 -3.00 11.75 22.48
N GLN A 506 -2.54 12.78 21.77
CA GLN A 506 -3.40 13.56 20.86
C GLN A 506 -3.98 12.69 19.74
N LEU A 507 -3.18 11.77 19.18
CA LEU A 507 -3.66 10.82 18.17
C LEU A 507 -4.72 9.87 18.75
N ILE A 508 -4.59 9.44 20.00
CA ILE A 508 -5.57 8.60 20.67
C ILE A 508 -6.87 9.37 20.92
N GLU A 509 -6.79 10.61 21.40
CA GLU A 509 -7.97 11.47 21.60
C GLU A 509 -8.70 11.75 20.29
N ALA A 510 -7.97 12.10 19.23
CA ALA A 510 -8.54 12.34 17.90
C ALA A 510 -9.25 11.10 17.34
N ARG A 511 -8.71 9.89 17.60
CA ARG A 511 -9.35 8.62 17.22
C ARG A 511 -10.58 8.29 18.05
N ALA A 512 -10.64 8.71 19.32
CA ALA A 512 -11.79 8.48 20.18
C ALA A 512 -12.99 9.41 19.85
N GLN A 513 -12.72 10.56 19.25
CA GLN A 513 -13.74 11.54 18.83
C GLN A 513 -14.33 11.27 17.44
N ALA A 514 -13.65 10.46 16.62
CA ALA A 514 -14.07 10.06 15.27
C ALA A 514 -14.86 8.75 15.26
#